data_AF-A0A4W3GPY3-F1
#
_entry.id   AF-A0A4W3GPY3-F1
#
_cell.length_a   1.000
_cell.length_b   1.000
_cell.length_c   1.000
_cell.angle_alpha   90.00
_cell.angle_beta   90.00
_cell.angle_gamma   90.00
#
_symmetry.space_group_name_H-M   'P 1'
#
loop_
_entity.id
_entity.type
_entity.pdbx_description
1 polymer ?
#
loop_
_entity_poly.entity_id
_entity_poly.type
_entity_poly.pdbx_seq_one_letter_code
_entity_poly.pdbx_strand_id
1 'polypeptide(L)'
;MGLLDAQQCTYFQNSICHCKGYFCVERKWRGCETCRKHSLGPVGEGVKKKGTIWEDYVYETCPHGTYSDNVSTEECKPWTKCKELNKLVVRPGNASMDAECKEKINIAHILLIVIPVMTVAIGGVLGILYWKRRAVRKHTDGCWTHTDADQARNTVIQVTHNVQLQALSPPHSE
;
A
#
# COMPACT_ATOMS: atom_id res chain seq x y z
N MET A 1 -21.10 29.99 -34.95
CA MET A 1 -20.11 29.88 -36.05
C MET A 1 -19.65 28.43 -36.13
N GLY A 2 -19.95 27.71 -37.22
CA GLY A 2 -19.65 26.26 -37.33
C GLY A 2 -19.77 25.68 -38.75
N LEU A 3 -20.07 26.51 -39.74
CA LEU A 3 -20.11 26.14 -41.16
C LEU A 3 -18.73 26.40 -41.79
N LEU A 4 -18.33 25.53 -42.70
CA LEU A 4 -17.11 25.61 -43.49
C LEU A 4 -17.47 25.25 -44.94
N ASP A 5 -16.94 26.01 -45.91
CA ASP A 5 -17.18 25.74 -47.32
C ASP A 5 -16.48 24.43 -47.73
N ALA A 6 -17.28 23.41 -48.03
CA ALA A 6 -16.82 22.15 -48.60
C ALA A 6 -16.52 22.28 -50.09
N GLN A 7 -17.17 23.23 -50.77
CA GLN A 7 -16.89 23.60 -52.15
C GLN A 7 -16.93 25.12 -52.28
N GLN A 8 -15.92 25.71 -52.92
CA GLN A 8 -15.87 27.15 -53.18
C GLN A 8 -16.84 27.56 -54.29
N CYS A 9 -17.31 28.81 -54.25
CA CYS A 9 -18.11 29.39 -55.33
C CYS A 9 -17.31 29.40 -56.65
N THR A 10 -17.99 29.11 -57.75
CA THR A 10 -17.52 29.33 -59.12
C THR A 10 -18.50 30.26 -59.84
N TYR A 11 -18.14 30.74 -61.03
CA TYR A 11 -18.99 31.65 -61.81
C TYR A 11 -20.41 31.08 -62.10
N PHE A 12 -20.55 29.76 -62.16
CA PHE A 12 -21.83 29.09 -62.44
C PHE A 12 -22.42 28.32 -61.24
N GLN A 13 -21.71 28.24 -60.10
CA GLN A 13 -22.12 27.43 -58.96
C GLN A 13 -21.82 28.13 -57.63
N ASN A 14 -22.81 28.20 -56.74
CA ASN A 14 -22.63 28.71 -55.38
C ASN A 14 -21.83 27.72 -54.52
N SER A 15 -21.25 28.19 -53.41
CA SER A 15 -20.54 27.35 -52.44
C SER A 15 -21.47 26.33 -51.77
N ILE A 16 -20.88 25.20 -51.37
CA ILE A 16 -21.53 24.18 -50.54
C ILE A 16 -20.93 24.23 -49.15
N CYS A 17 -21.77 24.34 -48.12
CA CYS A 17 -21.33 24.50 -46.73
C CYS A 17 -21.55 23.22 -45.91
N HIS A 18 -20.54 22.78 -45.16
CA HIS A 18 -20.59 21.65 -44.21
C HIS A 18 -20.25 22.10 -42.79
N CYS A 19 -20.62 21.27 -41.82
CA CYS A 19 -20.30 21.49 -40.41
C CYS A 19 -18.92 20.92 -40.06
N LYS A 20 -18.04 21.70 -39.41
CA LYS A 20 -16.72 21.22 -38.96
C LYS A 20 -16.69 21.00 -37.44
N GLY A 21 -16.77 19.74 -37.01
CA GLY A 21 -16.85 19.36 -35.58
C GLY A 21 -18.26 19.50 -34.96
N TYR A 22 -19.27 19.62 -35.83
CA TYR A 22 -20.69 19.78 -35.52
C TYR A 22 -21.47 18.89 -36.51
N PHE A 23 -22.71 18.52 -36.18
CA PHE A 23 -23.61 17.85 -37.11
C PHE A 23 -24.69 18.80 -37.62
N CYS A 24 -25.19 18.51 -38.82
CA CYS A 24 -26.21 19.29 -39.46
C CYS A 24 -27.61 18.89 -38.95
N VAL A 25 -28.37 19.85 -38.45
CA VAL A 25 -29.77 19.64 -38.07
C VAL A 25 -30.75 20.01 -39.18
N GLU A 26 -30.36 20.93 -40.07
CA GLU A 26 -31.21 21.41 -41.16
C GLU A 26 -30.49 21.29 -42.50
N ARG A 27 -30.90 20.29 -43.28
CA ARG A 27 -30.37 20.01 -44.62
C ARG A 27 -31.18 20.76 -45.68
N LYS A 28 -30.47 21.49 -46.53
CA LYS A 28 -31.01 22.08 -47.76
C LYS A 28 -30.28 21.53 -48.99
N TRP A 29 -30.81 21.82 -50.18
CA TRP A 29 -30.28 21.34 -51.46
C TRP A 29 -28.78 21.59 -51.69
N ARG A 30 -28.20 22.62 -51.05
CA ARG A 30 -26.78 23.02 -51.20
C ARG A 30 -25.92 22.86 -49.95
N GLY A 31 -26.31 21.98 -49.02
CA GLY A 31 -25.53 21.67 -47.83
C GLY A 31 -26.28 21.92 -46.53
N CYS A 32 -25.54 22.23 -45.47
CA CYS A 32 -26.11 22.47 -44.15
C CYS A 32 -26.36 23.96 -43.90
N GLU A 33 -27.55 24.30 -43.41
CA GLU A 33 -27.88 25.67 -42.99
C GLU A 33 -27.56 25.91 -41.52
N THR A 34 -27.90 24.94 -40.66
CA THR A 34 -27.74 25.05 -39.21
C THR A 34 -26.92 23.89 -38.66
N CYS A 35 -25.78 24.22 -38.05
CA CYS A 35 -24.90 23.27 -37.38
C CYS A 35 -25.15 23.25 -35.86
N ARG A 36 -25.26 22.05 -35.28
CA ARG A 36 -25.33 21.82 -33.84
C ARG A 36 -24.13 21.02 -33.35
N LYS A 37 -23.63 21.36 -32.16
CA LYS A 37 -22.47 20.66 -31.59
C LYS A 37 -22.87 19.22 -31.31
N HIS A 38 -21.94 18.30 -31.55
CA HIS A 38 -22.13 16.93 -31.15
C HIS A 38 -22.40 16.82 -29.64
N SER A 39 -23.38 16.01 -29.27
CA SER A 39 -23.69 15.71 -27.87
C SER A 39 -22.56 14.89 -27.26
N LEU A 40 -22.31 15.09 -25.97
CA LEU A 40 -21.36 14.26 -25.20
C LEU A 40 -22.12 13.14 -24.49
N GLY A 41 -21.49 11.97 -24.39
CA GLY A 41 -22.04 10.84 -23.65
C GLY A 41 -21.93 11.11 -22.15
N PRO A 42 -22.98 10.84 -21.36
CA PRO A 42 -22.88 10.91 -19.91
C PRO A 42 -21.96 9.82 -19.36
N VAL A 43 -21.52 10.00 -18.12
CA VAL A 43 -20.81 8.95 -17.36
C VAL A 43 -21.67 7.68 -17.33
N GLY A 44 -21.05 6.52 -17.57
CA GLY A 44 -21.78 5.26 -17.71
C GLY A 44 -22.14 4.89 -19.15
N GLU A 45 -22.00 5.81 -20.10
CA GLU A 45 -22.28 5.59 -21.51
C GLU A 45 -21.06 5.85 -22.38
N GLY A 46 -20.95 5.10 -23.47
CA GLY A 46 -19.90 5.25 -24.47
C GLY A 46 -20.46 5.27 -25.89
N VAL A 47 -19.63 5.67 -26.84
CA VAL A 47 -20.02 5.78 -28.25
C VAL A 47 -20.35 4.41 -28.83
N LYS A 48 -21.60 4.21 -29.25
CA LYS A 48 -22.05 3.07 -30.07
C LYS A 48 -21.88 3.34 -31.56
N LYS A 49 -22.24 4.56 -32.00
CA LYS A 49 -22.12 5.01 -33.39
C LYS A 49 -21.47 6.38 -33.41
N LYS A 50 -20.40 6.50 -34.18
CA LYS A 50 -19.69 7.78 -34.37
C LYS A 50 -20.60 8.81 -35.03
N GLY A 51 -20.53 10.04 -34.54
CA GLY A 51 -21.18 11.17 -35.18
C GLY A 51 -20.63 11.41 -36.58
N THR A 52 -21.48 11.94 -37.46
CA THR A 52 -21.13 12.36 -38.80
C THR A 52 -21.52 13.82 -39.01
N ILE A 53 -21.22 14.38 -40.17
CA ILE A 53 -21.69 15.74 -40.51
C ILE A 53 -23.22 15.83 -40.59
N TRP A 54 -23.94 14.71 -40.62
CA TRP A 54 -25.41 14.66 -40.76
C TRP A 54 -26.13 14.10 -39.54
N GLU A 55 -25.41 13.39 -38.66
CA GLU A 55 -25.98 12.67 -37.53
C GLU A 55 -25.13 12.88 -36.29
N ASP A 56 -25.76 13.01 -35.13
CA ASP A 56 -25.03 13.09 -33.88
C ASP A 56 -24.43 11.73 -33.47
N TYR A 57 -23.57 11.74 -32.45
CA TYR A 57 -23.12 10.52 -31.79
C TYR A 57 -24.31 9.78 -31.17
N VAL A 58 -24.30 8.46 -31.27
CA VAL A 58 -25.24 7.60 -30.56
C VAL A 58 -24.47 6.91 -29.44
N TYR A 59 -25.00 7.04 -28.23
CA TYR A 59 -24.44 6.49 -27.02
C TYR A 59 -25.21 5.24 -26.58
N GLU A 60 -24.52 4.34 -25.90
CA GLU A 60 -25.13 3.22 -25.20
C GLU A 60 -24.55 3.06 -23.81
N THR A 61 -25.34 2.52 -22.89
CA THR A 61 -24.86 2.11 -21.57
C THR A 61 -23.74 1.10 -21.73
N CYS A 62 -22.64 1.32 -21.03
CA CYS A 62 -21.46 0.47 -21.16
C CYS A 62 -21.81 -0.99 -20.81
N PRO A 63 -21.53 -1.95 -21.72
CA PRO A 63 -21.80 -3.36 -21.47
C PRO A 63 -20.92 -3.88 -20.33
N HIS A 64 -21.36 -4.98 -19.71
CA HIS A 64 -20.64 -5.59 -18.60
C HIS A 64 -19.19 -5.93 -19.00
N GLY A 65 -18.23 -5.56 -18.14
CA GLY A 65 -16.81 -5.64 -18.45
C GLY A 65 -16.21 -4.36 -19.00
N THR A 66 -17.01 -3.29 -19.17
CA THR A 66 -16.54 -1.98 -19.65
C THR A 66 -17.12 -0.82 -18.83
N TYR A 67 -16.48 0.35 -18.90
CA TYR A 67 -16.87 1.56 -18.19
C TYR A 67 -16.55 2.85 -18.96
N SER A 68 -17.23 3.93 -18.58
CA SER A 68 -16.96 5.31 -18.98
C SER A 68 -17.06 6.20 -17.75
N ASP A 69 -15.94 6.78 -17.34
CA ASP A 69 -15.78 7.53 -16.08
C ASP A 69 -15.93 9.05 -16.25
N ASN A 70 -16.10 9.52 -17.49
CA ASN A 70 -16.16 10.93 -17.81
C ASN A 70 -17.24 11.23 -18.86
N VAL A 71 -17.60 12.51 -18.97
CA VAL A 71 -18.49 12.98 -20.04
C VAL A 71 -17.66 13.17 -21.30
N SER A 72 -17.77 12.25 -22.25
CA SER A 72 -16.89 12.22 -23.43
C SER A 72 -17.56 11.68 -24.69
N THR A 73 -16.82 11.73 -25.80
CA THR A 73 -17.18 11.07 -27.07
C THR A 73 -16.34 9.80 -27.28
N GLU A 74 -15.88 9.17 -26.19
CA GLU A 74 -15.08 7.96 -26.24
C GLU A 74 -15.96 6.70 -26.20
N GLU A 75 -15.43 5.60 -26.71
CA GLU A 75 -16.04 4.28 -26.54
C GLU A 75 -15.79 3.77 -25.11
N CYS A 76 -16.61 2.82 -24.63
CA CYS A 76 -16.43 2.26 -23.29
C CYS A 76 -15.08 1.55 -23.16
N LYS A 77 -14.37 1.84 -22.07
CA LYS A 77 -13.06 1.26 -21.76
C LYS A 77 -13.23 -0.08 -21.05
N PRO A 78 -12.39 -1.09 -21.31
CA PRO A 78 -12.48 -2.36 -20.58
C PRO A 78 -12.10 -2.18 -19.11
N TRP A 79 -12.73 -2.94 -18.22
CA TRP A 79 -12.32 -2.97 -16.81
C TRP A 79 -10.91 -3.51 -16.64
N THR A 80 -10.20 -3.00 -15.63
CA THR A 80 -8.94 -3.54 -15.18
C THR A 80 -9.13 -4.98 -14.70
N LYS A 81 -8.41 -5.90 -15.35
CA LYS A 81 -8.46 -7.32 -15.03
C LYS A 81 -7.48 -7.67 -13.91
N CYS A 82 -7.88 -7.42 -12.66
CA CYS A 82 -7.01 -7.65 -11.48
C CYS A 82 -6.40 -9.07 -11.42
N LYS A 83 -7.14 -10.09 -11.89
CA LYS A 83 -6.67 -11.48 -11.91
C LYS A 83 -5.45 -11.67 -12.82
N GLU A 84 -5.42 -11.02 -13.98
CA GLU A 84 -4.28 -11.06 -14.91
C GLU A 84 -3.07 -10.32 -14.33
N LEU A 85 -3.30 -9.32 -13.46
CA LEU A 85 -2.27 -8.59 -12.73
C LEU A 85 -1.79 -9.28 -11.44
N ASN A 86 -2.25 -10.50 -11.14
CA ASN A 86 -2.01 -11.19 -9.87
C ASN A 86 -2.48 -10.41 -8.61
N LYS A 87 -3.43 -9.49 -8.78
CA LYS A 87 -4.03 -8.69 -7.71
C LYS A 87 -5.39 -9.25 -7.29
N LEU A 88 -5.89 -8.80 -6.14
CA LEU A 88 -7.25 -9.08 -5.66
C LEU A 88 -8.17 -7.93 -6.05
N VAL A 89 -9.39 -8.25 -6.50
CA VAL A 89 -10.43 -7.25 -6.74
C VAL A 89 -10.96 -6.78 -5.38
N VAL A 90 -10.82 -5.49 -5.08
CA VAL A 90 -11.39 -4.86 -3.87
C VAL A 90 -12.79 -4.35 -4.15
N ARG A 91 -12.96 -3.72 -5.32
CA ARG A 91 -14.23 -3.19 -5.78
C ARG A 91 -14.47 -3.65 -7.22
N PRO A 92 -15.62 -4.28 -7.52
CA PRO A 92 -15.96 -4.61 -8.89
C PRO A 92 -16.19 -3.32 -9.69
N GLY A 93 -15.81 -3.33 -10.96
CA GLY A 93 -16.16 -2.28 -11.90
C GLY A 93 -17.67 -2.25 -12.18
N ASN A 94 -18.16 -1.13 -12.67
CA ASN A 94 -19.51 -0.99 -13.22
C ASN A 94 -19.47 -0.11 -14.47
N ALA A 95 -20.62 0.25 -15.05
CA ALA A 95 -20.66 1.06 -16.27
C ALA A 95 -19.97 2.44 -16.11
N SER A 96 -19.91 2.99 -14.91
CA SER A 96 -19.36 4.32 -14.60
C SER A 96 -17.97 4.33 -13.97
N MET A 97 -17.47 3.18 -13.51
CA MET A 97 -16.20 3.11 -12.78
C MET A 97 -15.43 1.82 -13.08
N ASP A 98 -14.12 1.92 -13.05
CA ASP A 98 -13.23 0.78 -13.21
C ASP A 98 -13.26 -0.16 -12.00
N ALA A 99 -12.77 -1.38 -12.18
CA ALA A 99 -12.48 -2.30 -11.09
C ALA A 99 -11.21 -1.87 -10.32
N GLU A 100 -11.30 -1.85 -8.99
CA GLU A 100 -10.18 -1.51 -8.12
C GLU A 100 -9.42 -2.76 -7.67
N CYS A 101 -8.10 -2.74 -7.81
CA CYS A 101 -7.23 -3.87 -7.50
C CYS A 101 -6.31 -3.58 -6.30
N LYS A 102 -6.01 -4.60 -5.50
CA LYS A 102 -5.03 -4.55 -4.40
C LYS A 102 -4.02 -5.69 -4.48
N GLU A 103 -2.80 -5.42 -4.06
CA GLU A 103 -1.73 -6.41 -4.04
C GLU A 103 -2.09 -7.62 -3.17
N LYS A 104 -1.70 -8.81 -3.62
CA LYS A 104 -1.76 -10.02 -2.81
C LYS A 104 -0.64 -9.97 -1.78
N ILE A 105 -1.00 -9.99 -0.51
CA ILE A 105 -0.04 -10.10 0.57
C ILE A 105 0.33 -11.58 0.71
N ASN A 106 1.57 -11.92 0.34
CA ASN A 106 2.11 -13.26 0.53
C ASN A 106 2.58 -13.42 1.98
N ILE A 107 1.65 -13.74 2.89
CA ILE A 107 1.95 -13.89 4.33
C ILE A 107 3.08 -14.89 4.57
N ALA A 108 3.11 -16.00 3.81
CA ALA A 108 4.19 -16.98 3.90
C ALA A 108 5.58 -16.37 3.61
N HIS A 109 5.68 -15.52 2.60
CA HIS A 109 6.93 -14.84 2.24
C HIS A 109 7.32 -13.79 3.29
N ILE A 110 6.35 -13.08 3.86
CA ILE A 110 6.59 -12.11 4.94
C ILE A 110 7.10 -12.84 6.19
N LEU A 111 6.47 -13.96 6.57
CA LEU A 111 6.90 -14.76 7.72
C LEU A 111 8.32 -15.31 7.53
N LEU A 112 8.67 -15.74 6.31
CA LEU A 112 10.02 -16.19 5.97
C LEU A 112 11.07 -15.10 6.22
N ILE A 113 10.76 -13.83 5.97
CA ILE A 113 11.70 -12.72 6.19
C ILE A 113 11.70 -12.23 7.64
N VAL A 114 10.52 -12.10 8.26
CA VAL A 114 10.38 -11.50 9.59
C VAL A 114 10.94 -12.42 10.69
N ILE A 115 10.71 -13.73 10.60
CA ILE A 115 11.19 -14.69 11.59
C ILE A 115 12.72 -14.67 11.77
N PRO A 116 13.56 -14.79 10.73
CA PRO A 116 15.02 -14.78 10.88
C PRO A 116 15.57 -13.43 11.34
N VAL A 117 14.96 -12.32 10.93
CA VAL A 117 15.37 -10.98 11.40
C VAL A 117 15.12 -10.86 12.91
N MET A 118 13.97 -11.32 13.38
CA MET A 118 13.64 -11.31 14.79
C MET A 118 14.54 -12.25 15.61
N THR A 119 14.89 -13.44 15.11
CA THR A 119 15.79 -14.35 15.83
C THR A 119 17.21 -13.79 15.94
N VAL A 120 17.72 -13.12 14.90
CA VAL A 120 19.03 -12.44 14.94
C VAL A 120 19.00 -11.25 15.90
N ALA A 121 17.95 -10.44 15.88
CA ALA A 121 17.81 -9.30 16.79
C ALA A 121 17.75 -9.76 18.26
N ILE A 122 16.91 -10.74 18.57
CA ILE A 122 16.79 -11.31 19.92
C ILE A 122 18.12 -11.97 20.33
N GLY A 123 18.73 -12.76 19.45
CA GLY A 123 20.02 -13.40 19.69
C GLY A 123 21.13 -12.38 19.96
N GLY A 124 21.16 -11.26 19.22
CA GLY A 124 22.09 -10.15 19.44
C GLY A 124 21.89 -9.48 20.79
N VAL A 125 20.65 -9.17 21.17
CA VAL A 125 20.33 -8.57 22.48
C VAL A 125 20.71 -9.52 23.62
N LEU A 126 20.33 -10.79 23.54
CA LEU A 126 20.69 -11.80 24.55
C LEU A 126 22.21 -11.97 24.63
N GLY A 127 22.92 -11.95 23.49
CA GLY A 127 24.37 -11.98 23.41
C GLY A 127 25.02 -10.80 24.13
N ILE A 128 24.52 -9.58 23.92
CA ILE A 128 24.99 -8.36 24.59
C ILE A 128 24.74 -8.44 26.11
N LEU A 129 23.54 -8.87 26.52
CA LEU A 129 23.19 -9.03 27.94
C LEU A 129 24.07 -10.10 28.61
N TYR A 130 24.31 -11.22 27.92
CA TYR A 130 25.19 -12.27 28.39
C TYR A 130 26.64 -11.77 28.51
N TRP A 131 27.14 -11.05 27.52
CA TRP A 131 28.47 -10.43 27.56
C TRP A 131 28.63 -9.47 28.74
N LYS A 132 27.65 -8.60 28.98
CA LYS A 132 27.65 -7.70 30.15
C LYS A 132 27.67 -8.48 31.47
N ARG A 133 26.81 -9.49 31.62
CA ARG A 133 26.79 -10.35 32.82
C ARG A 133 28.11 -11.10 33.02
N ARG A 134 28.75 -11.53 31.94
CA ARG A 134 30.04 -12.23 31.99
C ARG A 134 31.19 -11.29 32.33
N ALA A 135 31.19 -10.05 31.83
CA ALA A 135 32.18 -9.03 32.17
C ALA A 135 32.12 -8.67 33.65
N VAL A 136 30.91 -8.53 34.23
CA VAL A 136 30.74 -8.29 35.67
C VAL A 136 31.20 -9.50 36.50
N ARG A 137 30.89 -10.73 36.08
CA ARG A 137 31.37 -11.95 36.77
C ARG A 137 32.89 -12.03 36.84
N LYS A 138 33.60 -11.80 35.72
CA LYS A 138 35.08 -11.77 35.72
C LYS A 138 35.68 -10.71 36.66
N HIS A 139 34.96 -9.60 36.89
CA HIS A 139 35.37 -8.55 37.84
C HIS A 139 35.11 -8.94 39.30
N THR A 140 34.17 -9.87 39.53
CA THR A 140 33.82 -10.40 40.86
C THR A 140 34.71 -11.59 41.24
N ASP A 141 35.14 -12.39 40.25
CA ASP A 141 36.10 -13.49 40.44
C ASP A 141 37.52 -13.00 40.85
N GLY A 142 37.80 -11.70 40.67
CA GLY A 142 39.03 -11.03 41.13
C GLY A 142 38.93 -10.37 42.51
N CYS A 143 37.79 -10.47 43.20
CA CYS A 143 37.54 -9.88 44.53
C CYS A 143 37.19 -10.95 45.58
N TRP A 144 37.76 -12.14 45.47
CA TRP A 144 37.95 -13.02 46.63
C TRP A 144 39.42 -12.95 47.01
N THR A 145 39.80 -11.86 47.68
CA THR A 145 41.07 -11.79 48.37
C THR A 145 41.09 -12.89 49.43
N HIS A 146 42.18 -13.65 49.48
CA HIS A 146 42.47 -14.73 50.43
C HIS A 146 42.24 -14.37 51.93
N THR A 147 42.02 -13.08 52.24
CA THR A 147 41.82 -12.52 53.57
C THR A 147 40.49 -12.92 54.24
N ASP A 148 39.41 -13.19 53.49
CA ASP A 148 38.09 -13.44 54.09
C ASP A 148 37.97 -14.84 54.72
N ALA A 149 38.68 -15.83 54.16
CA ALA A 149 38.71 -17.20 54.69
C ALA A 149 39.61 -17.32 55.94
N ASP A 150 40.72 -16.59 55.99
CA ASP A 150 41.62 -16.57 57.15
C ASP A 150 41.02 -15.79 58.32
N GLN A 151 40.27 -14.72 58.05
CA GLN A 151 39.57 -13.95 59.09
C GLN A 151 38.43 -14.75 59.72
N ALA A 152 37.65 -15.50 58.92
CA ALA A 152 36.62 -16.39 59.46
C ALA A 152 37.22 -17.54 60.28
N ARG A 153 38.32 -18.16 59.82
CA ARG A 153 39.00 -19.24 60.54
C ARG A 153 39.57 -18.76 61.88
N ASN A 154 40.24 -17.61 61.91
CA ASN A 154 40.81 -17.07 63.14
C ASN A 154 39.73 -16.62 64.14
N THR A 155 38.60 -16.12 63.65
CA THR A 155 37.46 -15.75 64.50
C THR A 155 36.83 -16.98 65.16
N VAL A 156 36.68 -18.09 64.41
CA VAL A 156 36.15 -19.35 64.96
C VAL A 156 37.10 -19.96 65.99
N ILE A 157 38.42 -19.92 65.75
CA ILE A 157 39.44 -20.40 66.71
C ILE A 157 39.42 -19.57 68.00
N GLN A 158 39.29 -18.24 67.91
CA GLN A 158 39.18 -17.36 69.07
C GLN A 158 37.93 -17.67 69.92
N VAL A 159 36.77 -17.85 69.27
CA VAL A 159 35.52 -18.14 69.97
C VAL A 159 35.57 -19.52 70.66
N THR A 160 36.12 -20.54 70.00
CA THR A 160 36.25 -21.87 70.61
C THR A 160 37.20 -21.87 71.81
N HIS A 161 38.29 -21.12 71.76
CA HIS A 161 39.19 -20.97 72.91
C HIS A 161 38.52 -20.26 74.10
N ASN A 162 37.72 -19.21 73.84
CA ASN A 162 36.98 -18.50 74.90
C ASN A 162 35.90 -19.38 75.55
N VAL A 163 35.20 -20.20 74.76
CA VAL A 163 34.20 -21.15 75.28
C VAL A 163 34.85 -22.22 76.15
N GLN A 164 36.02 -22.73 75.76
CA GLN A 164 36.77 -23.73 76.53
C GLN A 164 37.21 -23.18 77.91
N LEU A 165 37.58 -21.90 77.98
CA LEU A 165 37.95 -21.23 79.23
C LEU A 165 36.75 -21.02 80.16
N GLN A 166 35.57 -20.71 79.65
CA GLN A 166 34.35 -20.59 80.47
C GLN A 166 33.88 -21.92 81.05
N ALA A 167 34.07 -23.04 80.32
CA ALA A 167 33.69 -24.38 80.77
C ALA A 167 34.56 -24.94 81.92
N LEU A 168 35.71 -24.32 82.21
CA LEU A 168 36.63 -24.70 83.29
C LEU A 168 36.39 -23.92 84.61
N SER A 169 35.39 -23.03 84.65
CA SER A 169 35.03 -22.33 85.89
C SER A 169 34.18 -23.24 86.79
N PRO A 170 34.58 -23.49 88.06
CA PRO A 170 33.84 -24.35 88.96
C PRO A 170 32.53 -23.67 89.40
N PRO A 171 31.45 -24.44 89.64
CA PRO A 171 30.19 -23.88 90.09
C PRO A 171 30.35 -23.26 91.49
N HIS A 172 29.96 -22.00 91.63
CA HIS A 172 29.82 -21.33 92.91
C HIS A 172 28.71 -22.03 93.72
N SER A 173 29.07 -22.46 94.93
CA SER A 173 28.18 -23.00 95.95
C SER A 173 27.35 -21.91 96.61
N GLU A 174 26.03 -22.11 96.64
CA GLU A 174 25.11 -21.57 97.65
C GLU A 174 24.34 -22.75 98.26
#